data_AF-A0A7S2EYN7-F1
#
_entry.id   AF-A0A7S2EYN7-F1
#
_cell.length_a   1.000
_cell.length_b   1.000
_cell.length_c   1.000
_cell.angle_alpha   90.00
_cell.angle_beta   90.00
_cell.angle_gamma   90.00
#
_symmetry.space_group_name_H-M   'P 1'
#
loop_
_entity.id
_entity.type
_entity.pdbx_description
1 polymer ?
#
loop_
_entity_poly.entity_id
_entity_poly.type
_entity_poly.pdbx_seq_one_letter_code
_entity_poly.pdbx_strand_id
1 'polypeptide(L)'
;GIVINRPMPGNLLKIATETPSNVDLSLKLAFNTATVSYGGPIMQEEYSVLHGYGEVEGSKKVAPGVFVGGSEELMNEVRRDNFSPDQALFVKGHAAWVPGQLSREVAKGVWYPASVSADFILRYAGAQVTEDDNLEDLWSDIMSCMGGEYREIM
;
A
#
# COMPACT_ATOMS: atom_id res chain seq x y z
N GLY A 1 9.23 3.39 -5.67
CA GLY A 1 7.83 3.79 -5.48
C GLY A 1 6.96 2.56 -5.45
N ILE A 2 5.75 2.65 -4.94
CA ILE A 2 4.87 1.50 -4.74
C ILE A 2 3.49 1.82 -5.30
N VAL A 3 2.92 0.91 -6.09
CA VAL A 3 1.52 0.97 -6.54
C VAL A 3 0.62 0.39 -5.43
N ILE A 4 -0.41 1.15 -5.05
CA ILE A 4 -1.29 0.81 -3.92
C ILE A 4 -2.75 0.54 -4.34
N ASN A 5 -3.14 0.88 -5.57
CA ASN A 5 -4.50 0.72 -6.08
C ASN A 5 -4.69 -0.52 -6.97
N ARG A 6 -3.88 -1.56 -6.76
CA ARG A 6 -4.00 -2.83 -7.48
C ARG A 6 -4.06 -4.01 -6.51
N PRO A 7 -5.10 -4.06 -5.64
CA PRO A 7 -5.30 -5.18 -4.75
C PRO A 7 -5.45 -6.47 -5.56
N MET A 8 -4.83 -7.54 -5.07
CA MET A 8 -4.85 -8.86 -5.67
C MET A 8 -5.99 -9.69 -5.07
N PRO A 9 -6.66 -10.57 -5.84
CA PRO A 9 -7.67 -11.45 -5.28
C PRO A 9 -7.09 -12.44 -4.26
N GLY A 10 -7.40 -12.25 -2.99
CA GLY A 10 -6.95 -13.09 -1.87
C GLY A 10 -6.24 -12.29 -0.78
N ASN A 11 -5.77 -13.00 0.24
CA ASN A 11 -5.01 -12.44 1.36
C ASN A 11 -3.54 -12.85 1.29
N LEU A 12 -2.73 -12.33 2.22
CA LEU A 12 -1.31 -12.64 2.31
C LEU A 12 -1.04 -14.13 2.40
N LEU A 13 -1.78 -14.86 3.24
CA LEU A 13 -1.56 -16.31 3.43
C LEU A 13 -1.69 -17.06 2.10
N LYS A 14 -2.75 -16.79 1.33
CA LYS A 14 -2.97 -17.42 0.03
C LYS A 14 -1.88 -17.02 -0.96
N ILE A 15 -1.68 -15.73 -1.18
CA ILE A 15 -0.84 -15.22 -2.27
C ILE A 15 0.64 -15.51 -2.03
N ALA A 16 1.12 -15.38 -0.80
CA ALA A 16 2.52 -15.67 -0.45
C ALA A 16 2.80 -17.18 -0.34
N THR A 17 1.78 -18.03 -0.36
CA THR A 17 1.94 -19.50 -0.45
C THR A 17 1.90 -19.99 -1.89
N GLU A 18 1.05 -19.39 -2.72
CA GLU A 18 0.88 -19.78 -4.14
C GLU A 18 1.93 -19.15 -5.07
N THR A 19 2.71 -18.16 -4.60
CA THR A 19 3.73 -17.47 -5.40
C THR A 19 5.06 -17.34 -4.65
N PRO A 20 6.20 -17.18 -5.36
CA PRO A 20 7.48 -16.90 -4.72
C PRO A 20 7.37 -15.69 -3.79
N SER A 21 7.88 -15.84 -2.57
CA SER A 21 7.78 -14.84 -1.52
C SER A 21 8.94 -14.96 -0.53
N ASN A 22 9.44 -13.82 -0.08
CA ASN A 22 10.39 -13.70 1.04
C ASN A 22 9.73 -13.73 2.43
N VAL A 23 8.39 -13.80 2.49
CA VAL A 23 7.65 -13.81 3.76
C VAL A 23 7.67 -15.22 4.37
N ASP A 24 8.03 -15.33 5.64
CA ASP A 24 8.03 -16.61 6.35
C ASP A 24 6.62 -17.06 6.79
N LEU A 25 6.50 -18.30 7.27
CA LEU A 25 5.22 -18.87 7.69
C LEU A 25 4.58 -18.15 8.88
N SER A 26 5.38 -17.67 9.84
CA SER A 26 4.88 -16.97 11.03
C SER A 26 4.20 -15.65 10.64
N LEU A 27 4.83 -14.89 9.75
CA LEU A 27 4.25 -13.66 9.20
C LEU A 27 2.98 -13.95 8.39
N LYS A 28 2.97 -14.99 7.54
CA LYS A 28 1.77 -15.38 6.78
C LYS A 28 0.59 -15.73 7.69
N LEU A 29 0.85 -16.40 8.81
CA LEU A 29 -0.19 -16.80 9.76
C LEU A 29 -0.69 -15.63 10.60
N ALA A 30 0.20 -14.73 11.02
CA ALA A 30 -0.18 -13.54 11.76
C ALA A 30 -1.01 -12.58 10.90
N PHE A 31 -0.60 -12.37 9.65
CA PHE A 31 -1.28 -11.48 8.71
C PHE A 31 -2.21 -12.23 7.74
N ASN A 32 -2.88 -13.28 8.22
CA ASN A 32 -3.60 -14.22 7.35
C ASN A 32 -4.81 -13.63 6.63
N THR A 33 -5.34 -12.48 7.05
CA THR A 33 -6.41 -11.75 6.36
C THR A 33 -5.91 -10.49 5.64
N ALA A 34 -4.65 -10.11 5.83
CA ALA A 34 -4.10 -8.87 5.28
C ALA A 34 -4.19 -8.83 3.75
N THR A 35 -4.54 -7.66 3.22
CA THR A 35 -4.63 -7.43 1.78
C THR A 35 -3.23 -7.43 1.15
N VAL A 36 -3.12 -7.95 -0.07
CA VAL A 36 -1.90 -7.83 -0.88
C VAL A 36 -2.20 -6.99 -2.12
N SER A 37 -1.38 -5.99 -2.41
CA SER A 37 -1.41 -5.22 -3.65
C SER A 37 -0.18 -5.50 -4.51
N TYR A 38 -0.34 -5.37 -5.83
CA TYR A 38 0.79 -5.31 -6.75
C TYR A 38 1.48 -3.95 -6.63
N GLY A 39 2.75 -3.94 -6.27
CA GLY A 39 3.54 -2.73 -6.05
C GLY A 39 4.36 -2.26 -7.24
N GLY A 40 4.64 -3.16 -8.18
CA GLY A 40 5.36 -2.85 -9.41
C GLY A 40 6.16 -4.05 -9.95
N PRO A 41 6.84 -3.86 -11.09
CA PRO A 41 7.41 -4.97 -11.84
C PRO A 41 8.73 -5.49 -11.27
N ILE A 42 9.37 -4.76 -10.36
CA ILE A 42 10.71 -5.07 -9.85
C ILE A 42 10.61 -5.85 -8.54
N MET A 43 11.43 -6.90 -8.40
CA MET A 43 11.53 -7.74 -7.20
C MET A 43 10.16 -8.24 -6.71
N GLN A 44 9.42 -8.90 -7.60
CA GLN A 44 8.04 -9.32 -7.30
C GLN A 44 8.00 -10.39 -6.20
N GLU A 45 9.08 -11.04 -5.86
CA GLU A 45 9.17 -11.97 -4.73
C GLU A 45 9.30 -11.25 -3.37
N GLU A 46 9.60 -9.95 -3.37
CA GLU A 46 9.78 -9.15 -2.17
C GLU A 46 8.49 -8.45 -1.77
N TYR A 47 8.17 -8.54 -0.47
CA TYR A 47 7.00 -7.92 0.12
C TYR A 47 7.43 -6.79 1.06
N SER A 48 6.78 -5.64 0.93
CA SER A 48 6.80 -4.54 1.91
C SER A 48 5.44 -4.45 2.60
N VAL A 49 5.39 -3.92 3.82
CA VAL A 49 4.12 -3.67 4.52
C VAL A 49 3.90 -2.17 4.68
N LEU A 50 2.69 -1.70 4.38
CA LEU A 50 2.21 -0.34 4.64
C LEU A 50 1.21 -0.40 5.81
N HIS A 51 1.32 0.54 6.75
CA HIS A 51 0.46 0.58 7.93
C HIS A 51 0.38 1.98 8.55
N GLY A 52 -0.66 2.19 9.38
CA GLY A 52 -0.87 3.40 10.17
C GLY A 52 -0.53 3.26 11.67
N TYR A 53 0.01 2.11 12.10
CA TYR A 53 0.21 1.79 13.52
C TYR A 53 1.07 2.81 14.29
N GLY A 54 2.09 3.38 13.62
CA GLY A 54 3.09 4.22 14.25
C GLY A 54 4.50 3.75 13.93
N GLU A 55 5.47 4.40 14.56
CA GLU A 55 6.88 4.04 14.40
C GLU A 55 7.18 2.78 15.22
N VAL A 56 7.66 1.75 14.53
CA VAL A 56 8.17 0.50 15.09
C VAL A 56 9.56 0.19 14.54
N GLU A 57 10.30 -0.71 15.19
CA GLU A 57 11.61 -1.14 14.69
C GLU A 57 11.50 -1.70 13.26
N GLY A 58 12.43 -1.28 12.40
CA GLY A 58 12.43 -1.67 10.98
C GLY A 58 11.38 -0.97 10.10
N SER A 59 10.58 -0.06 10.66
CA SER A 59 9.67 0.78 9.87
C SER A 59 10.31 2.12 9.49
N LYS A 60 9.80 2.74 8.41
CA LYS A 60 10.16 4.08 7.98
C LYS A 60 8.90 4.89 7.75
N LYS A 61 8.84 6.08 8.36
CA LYS A 61 7.78 7.06 8.07
C LYS A 61 7.96 7.62 6.66
N VAL A 62 6.95 7.46 5.81
CA VAL A 62 6.96 7.95 4.41
C VAL A 62 6.03 9.13 4.17
N ALA A 63 5.00 9.27 5.01
CA ALA A 63 4.09 10.41 5.05
C ALA A 63 3.56 10.61 6.49
N PRO A 64 2.91 11.73 6.82
CA PRO A 64 2.20 11.87 8.10
C PRO A 64 1.21 10.71 8.30
N GLY A 65 1.40 9.93 9.37
CA GLY A 65 0.54 8.78 9.69
C GLY A 65 0.76 7.52 8.84
N VAL A 66 1.75 7.50 7.92
CA VAL A 66 2.00 6.35 7.04
C VAL A 66 3.42 5.85 7.19
N PHE A 67 3.53 4.55 7.43
CA PHE A 67 4.79 3.85 7.67
C PHE A 67 4.94 2.66 6.73
N VAL A 68 6.18 2.36 6.34
CA VAL A 68 6.55 1.20 5.52
C VAL A 68 7.58 0.35 6.25
N GLY A 69 7.38 -0.96 6.32
CA GLY A 69 8.31 -1.90 6.97
C GLY A 69 7.89 -2.28 8.39
N GLY A 70 8.79 -2.88 9.17
CA GLY A 70 8.54 -3.28 10.55
C GLY A 70 7.59 -4.46 10.74
N SER A 71 7.47 -5.35 9.74
CA SER A 71 6.54 -6.49 9.75
C SER A 71 6.75 -7.43 10.95
N GLU A 72 7.98 -7.61 11.41
CA GLU A 72 8.29 -8.45 12.58
C GLU A 72 7.69 -7.87 13.87
N GLU A 73 7.82 -6.56 14.08
CA GLU A 73 7.26 -5.93 15.27
C GLU A 73 5.75 -5.80 15.18
N LEU A 74 5.20 -5.50 14.00
CA LEU A 74 3.76 -5.52 13.79
C LEU A 74 3.16 -6.91 14.03
N MET A 75 3.87 -7.99 13.70
CA MET A 75 3.43 -9.35 14.02
C MET A 75 3.35 -9.58 15.53
N ASN A 76 4.27 -9.01 16.32
CA ASN A 76 4.19 -9.07 17.77
C ASN A 76 2.95 -8.34 18.28
N GLU A 77 2.59 -7.21 17.68
CA GLU A 77 1.39 -6.45 18.04
C GLU A 77 0.09 -7.15 17.61
N VAL A 78 0.09 -7.85 16.47
CA VAL A 78 -1.01 -8.75 16.10
C VAL A 78 -1.21 -9.83 17.16
N ARG A 79 -0.12 -10.47 17.61
CA ARG A 79 -0.18 -11.53 18.64
C ARG A 79 -0.64 -11.02 20.01
N ARG A 80 -0.54 -9.72 20.26
CA ARG A 80 -1.00 -9.04 21.48
C ARG A 80 -2.41 -8.46 21.35
N ASP A 81 -3.06 -8.65 20.20
CA ASP A 81 -4.36 -8.05 19.85
C ASP A 81 -4.35 -6.51 19.83
N ASN A 82 -3.18 -5.88 19.68
CA ASN A 82 -3.03 -4.42 19.60
C ASN A 82 -3.11 -3.87 18.16
N PHE A 83 -2.96 -4.75 17.17
CA PHE A 83 -2.99 -4.40 15.75
C PHE A 83 -3.75 -5.46 14.98
N SER A 84 -4.73 -5.06 14.17
CA SER A 84 -5.47 -6.01 13.34
C SER A 84 -4.67 -6.34 12.07
N PRO A 85 -4.62 -7.61 11.64
CA PRO A 85 -4.06 -7.99 10.34
C PRO A 85 -4.62 -7.20 9.16
N ASP A 86 -5.90 -6.82 9.20
CA ASP A 86 -6.58 -6.06 8.14
C ASP A 86 -6.13 -4.59 8.07
N GLN A 87 -5.42 -4.11 9.10
CA GLN A 87 -4.82 -2.78 9.15
C GLN A 87 -3.43 -2.72 8.49
N ALA A 88 -2.99 -3.83 7.88
CA ALA A 88 -1.76 -3.92 7.11
C ALA A 88 -2.08 -4.14 5.63
N LEU A 89 -1.42 -3.37 4.76
CA LEU A 89 -1.37 -3.64 3.33
C LEU A 89 0.00 -4.18 2.97
N PHE A 90 0.07 -5.45 2.59
CA PHE A 90 1.26 -6.01 2.00
C PHE A 90 1.34 -5.62 0.53
N VAL A 91 2.54 -5.31 0.06
CA VAL A 91 2.75 -4.90 -1.32
C VAL A 91 3.90 -5.69 -1.91
N LYS A 92 3.60 -6.36 -3.02
CA LYS A 92 4.48 -7.27 -3.74
C LYS A 92 5.23 -6.51 -4.85
N GLY A 93 6.55 -6.45 -4.76
CA GLY A 93 7.41 -5.71 -5.68
C GLY A 93 7.25 -4.19 -5.61
N HIS A 94 7.98 -3.49 -6.48
CA HIS A 94 7.97 -2.02 -6.52
C HIS A 94 8.21 -1.46 -7.92
N ALA A 95 7.87 -0.18 -8.09
CA ALA A 95 8.19 0.61 -9.27
C ALA A 95 9.51 1.36 -9.05
N ALA A 96 10.37 1.35 -10.08
CA ALA A 96 11.65 2.04 -10.06
C ALA A 96 11.74 3.00 -11.25
N TRP A 97 12.42 4.13 -11.01
CA TRP A 97 12.72 5.11 -12.05
C TRP A 97 14.23 5.29 -12.11
N VAL A 98 14.77 5.36 -13.33
CA VAL A 98 16.15 5.79 -13.49
C VAL A 98 16.27 7.29 -13.17
N PRO A 99 17.46 7.80 -12.84
CA PRO A 99 17.65 9.20 -12.48
C PRO A 99 17.01 10.18 -13.49
N GLY A 100 16.18 11.08 -12.96
CA GLY A 100 15.45 12.11 -13.72
C GLY A 100 14.27 11.60 -14.57
N GLN A 101 13.99 10.29 -14.62
CA GLN A 101 12.86 9.76 -15.41
C GLN A 101 11.52 10.25 -14.87
N LEU A 102 11.28 10.11 -13.56
CA LEU A 102 10.02 10.53 -12.94
C LEU A 102 9.71 12.00 -13.23
N SER A 103 10.70 12.88 -13.08
CA SER A 103 10.54 14.32 -13.37
C SER A 103 10.19 14.59 -14.84
N ARG A 104 10.78 13.83 -15.78
CA ARG A 104 10.44 13.94 -17.21
C ARG A 104 9.03 13.43 -17.50
N GLU A 105 8.59 12.37 -16.85
CA GLU A 105 7.25 11.81 -17.02
C GLU A 105 6.17 12.75 -16.47
N VAL A 106 6.42 13.37 -15.29
CA VAL A 106 5.56 14.43 -14.75
C VAL A 106 5.49 15.62 -15.71
N ALA A 107 6.63 16.11 -16.23
CA ALA A 107 6.66 17.23 -17.17
C ALA A 107 5.94 16.94 -18.50
N LYS A 108 5.75 15.65 -18.85
CA LYS A 108 5.02 15.21 -20.05
C LYS A 108 3.55 14.89 -19.79
N GLY A 109 3.04 15.08 -18.58
CA GLY A 109 1.66 14.73 -18.22
C GLY A 109 1.40 13.22 -18.14
N VAL A 110 2.43 12.39 -17.98
CA VAL A 110 2.29 10.94 -17.77
C VAL A 110 1.93 10.64 -16.31
N TRP A 111 2.45 11.45 -15.37
CA TRP A 111 2.12 11.37 -13.96
C TRP A 111 1.59 12.71 -13.46
N TYR A 112 0.55 12.66 -12.64
CA TYR A 112 -0.03 13.80 -11.95
C TYR A 112 0.35 13.74 -10.47
N PRO A 113 1.20 14.65 -9.97
CA PRO A 113 1.53 14.70 -8.55
C PRO A 113 0.31 15.12 -7.74
N ALA A 114 -0.01 14.37 -6.69
CA ALA A 114 -1.09 14.65 -5.77
C ALA A 114 -0.59 14.63 -4.32
N SER A 115 -1.08 15.55 -3.51
CA SER A 115 -0.96 15.45 -2.05
C SER A 115 -2.22 14.77 -1.53
N VAL A 116 -2.07 13.62 -0.90
CA VAL A 116 -3.20 12.78 -0.47
C VAL A 116 -3.11 12.50 1.03
N SER A 117 -4.25 12.35 1.69
CA SER A 117 -4.33 12.00 3.10
C SER A 117 -3.87 10.56 3.36
N ALA A 118 -3.56 10.27 4.62
CA ALA A 118 -3.22 8.91 5.04
C ALA A 118 -4.36 7.92 4.74
N ASP A 119 -5.63 8.36 4.83
CA ASP A 119 -6.80 7.51 4.60
C ASP A 119 -6.86 6.99 3.16
N PHE A 120 -6.50 7.81 2.16
CA PHE A 120 -6.38 7.33 0.78
C PHE A 120 -5.20 6.39 0.59
N ILE A 121 -4.05 6.68 1.21
CA ILE A 121 -2.85 5.84 1.09
C ILE A 121 -3.07 4.46 1.75
N LEU A 122 -3.78 4.44 2.87
CA LEU A 122 -4.07 3.27 3.71
C LEU A 122 -5.46 2.70 3.43
N ARG A 123 -6.09 3.03 2.30
CA ARG A 123 -7.43 2.56 1.89
C ARG A 123 -7.57 1.04 2.02
N TYR A 124 -6.54 0.30 1.60
CA TYR A 124 -6.50 -1.16 1.67
C TYR A 124 -5.71 -1.70 2.87
N ALA A 125 -5.47 -0.85 3.87
CA ALA A 125 -4.82 -1.12 5.14
C ALA A 125 -5.72 -0.70 6.32
N GLY A 126 -7.04 -0.90 6.20
CA GLY A 126 -8.00 -0.67 7.27
C GLY A 126 -8.25 0.81 7.63
N ALA A 127 -7.90 1.76 6.77
CA ALA A 127 -8.33 3.14 6.94
C ALA A 127 -9.86 3.26 6.91
N GLN A 128 -10.39 4.25 7.62
CA GLN A 128 -11.82 4.54 7.59
C GLN A 128 -12.20 5.07 6.20
N VAL A 129 -13.32 4.59 5.69
CA VAL A 129 -13.94 5.02 4.44
C VAL A 129 -15.30 5.60 4.75
N THR A 130 -15.68 6.62 3.99
CA THR A 130 -16.95 7.32 4.06
C THR A 130 -17.90 6.80 2.97
N GLU A 131 -19.17 7.20 3.04
CA GLU A 131 -20.16 6.84 2.02
C GLU A 131 -19.86 7.45 0.64
N ASP A 132 -19.06 8.52 0.61
CA ASP A 132 -18.65 9.21 -0.63
C ASP A 132 -17.44 8.55 -1.32
N ASP A 133 -16.76 7.61 -0.66
CA ASP A 133 -15.56 6.96 -1.19
C ASP A 133 -15.90 5.80 -2.15
N ASN A 134 -15.30 5.81 -3.35
CA ASN A 134 -15.34 4.67 -4.25
C ASN A 134 -14.34 3.60 -3.82
N LEU A 135 -14.84 2.55 -3.17
CA LEU A 135 -14.03 1.44 -2.66
C LEU A 135 -13.29 0.65 -3.76
N GLU A 136 -13.83 0.65 -4.98
CA GLU A 136 -13.26 -0.07 -6.12
C GLU A 136 -12.27 0.79 -6.92
N ASP A 137 -12.36 2.11 -6.81
CA ASP A 137 -11.59 3.04 -7.63
C ASP A 137 -10.98 4.20 -6.83
N LEU A 138 -9.89 3.88 -6.13
CA LEU A 138 -9.06 4.87 -5.44
C LEU A 138 -8.55 5.99 -6.35
N TRP A 139 -8.35 5.71 -7.65
CA TRP A 139 -7.86 6.73 -8.59
C TRP A 139 -8.91 7.81 -8.82
N SER A 140 -10.15 7.42 -9.09
CA SER A 140 -11.26 8.35 -9.29
C SER A 140 -11.54 9.22 -8.06
N ASP A 141 -11.44 8.65 -6.85
CA ASP A 141 -11.55 9.44 -5.61
C ASP A 141 -10.47 10.53 -5.53
N ILE A 142 -9.19 10.16 -5.74
CA ILE A 142 -8.07 11.09 -5.67
C ILE A 142 -8.21 12.20 -6.72
N MET A 143 -8.57 11.85 -7.96
CA MET A 143 -8.76 12.83 -9.03
C MET A 143 -9.94 13.78 -8.74
N SER A 144 -11.01 13.25 -8.15
CA SER A 144 -12.17 14.05 -7.73
C SER A 144 -11.81 15.07 -6.64
N CYS A 145 -10.94 14.70 -5.69
CA CYS A 145 -10.40 15.58 -4.67
C CYS A 145 -9.44 16.63 -5.23
N MET A 146 -8.65 16.30 -6.24
CA MET A 146 -7.77 17.27 -6.91
C MET A 146 -8.58 18.38 -7.62
N GLY A 147 -9.79 18.05 -8.10
CA GLY A 147 -10.73 19.01 -8.68
C GLY A 147 -10.26 19.62 -10.00
N GLY A 148 -10.93 20.69 -10.45
CA GLY A 148 -10.56 21.41 -11.67
C GLY A 148 -10.48 20.52 -12.92
N GLU A 149 -9.44 20.70 -13.72
CA GLU A 149 -9.18 19.97 -14.98
C GLU A 149 -8.96 18.46 -14.78
N TYR A 150 -8.65 18.00 -13.56
CA TYR A 150 -8.40 16.59 -13.28
C TYR A 150 -9.68 15.73 -13.30
N ARG A 151 -10.86 16.35 -13.16
CA ARG A 151 -12.14 15.64 -13.27
C ARG A 151 -12.47 15.19 -14.69
N GLU A 152 -11.88 15.84 -15.69
CA GLU A 152 -12.09 15.50 -17.11
C GLU A 152 -11.22 14.34 -17.60
N ILE A 153 -10.30 13.84 -16.75
CA ILE A 153 -9.40 12.71 -17.02
C ILE A 153 -10.04 11.37 -16.61
N MET A 154 -11.19 11.42 -15.93
CA MET A 154 -11.99 10.24 -15.54
C MET A 154 -12.69 9.57 -16.73
#